data_AF-A0A2U0RVF4-F1
#
_entry.id   AF-A0A2U0RVF4-F1
#
_cell.length_a   1.000
_cell.length_b   1.000
_cell.length_c   1.000
_cell.angle_alpha   90.00
_cell.angle_beta   90.00
_cell.angle_gamma   90.00
#
_symmetry.space_group_name_H-M   'P 1'
#
loop_
_entity.id
_entity.type
_entity.pdbx_description
1 polymer ?
#
loop_
_entity_poly.entity_id
_entity_poly.type
_entity_poly.pdbx_seq_one_letter_code
_entity_poly.pdbx_strand_id
1 'polypeptide(L)'
;MKIGLIGGTGNQGQGLALRLAMAGHEIKIGSRNLEKAQKIVDELNTHIDNVSAALGLIFPGKKMDWVEKKEFTTSQELEQAKNNLIGMQNEDAVKNVDAVLLTVPFQYAKSTLEQLLP
;
A
#
# COMPACT_ATOMS: atom_id res chain seq x y z
N MET A 1 -3.32 -10.47 5.17
CA MET A 1 -3.66 -9.74 6.41
C MET A 1 -4.16 -8.36 6.02
N LYS A 2 -5.00 -7.77 6.88
CA LYS A 2 -5.43 -6.37 6.79
C LYS A 2 -4.56 -5.54 7.72
N ILE A 3 -3.93 -4.48 7.19
CA ILE A 3 -2.97 -3.66 7.93
C ILE A 3 -3.43 -2.20 7.88
N GLY A 4 -3.65 -1.59 9.04
CA GLY A 4 -3.86 -0.15 9.17
C GLY A 4 -2.52 0.58 9.18
N LEU A 5 -2.30 1.54 8.30
CA LEU A 5 -1.04 2.28 8.20
C LEU A 5 -1.24 3.75 8.56
N ILE A 6 -0.83 4.12 9.76
CA ILE A 6 -0.95 5.50 10.26
C ILE A 6 0.32 6.28 9.98
N GLY A 7 0.17 7.42 9.29
CA GLY A 7 1.31 8.10 8.67
C GLY A 7 1.66 7.55 7.29
N GLY A 8 0.76 6.75 6.70
CA GLY A 8 0.96 6.12 5.39
C GLY A 8 1.13 7.11 4.23
N THR A 9 0.76 8.38 4.41
CA THR A 9 0.94 9.42 3.38
C THR A 9 2.35 10.02 3.32
N GLY A 10 3.23 9.71 4.28
CA GLY A 10 4.64 10.12 4.25
C GLY A 10 5.51 9.17 3.42
N ASN A 11 6.71 9.61 3.01
CA ASN A 11 7.59 8.87 2.11
C ASN A 11 7.86 7.43 2.55
N GLN A 12 8.11 7.20 3.85
CA GLN A 12 8.32 5.85 4.39
C GLN A 12 7.04 5.01 4.33
N GLY A 13 5.91 5.61 4.72
CA GLY A 13 4.59 4.97 4.71
C GLY A 13 4.20 4.51 3.30
N GLN A 14 4.39 5.35 2.29
CA GLN A 14 4.09 5.03 0.90
C GLN A 14 4.89 3.80 0.41
N GLY A 15 6.19 3.77 0.67
CA GLY A 15 7.05 2.65 0.27
C GLY A 15 6.72 1.35 1.01
N LEU A 16 6.26 1.43 2.26
CA LEU A 16 5.78 0.29 3.03
C LEU A 16 4.43 -0.20 2.49
N ALA A 17 3.48 0.71 2.23
CA ALA A 17 2.17 0.39 1.67
C ALA A 17 2.32 -0.35 0.35
N LEU A 18 3.13 0.18 -0.57
CA LEU A 18 3.37 -0.44 -1.87
C LEU A 18 3.93 -1.86 -1.73
N ARG A 19 4.99 -2.06 -0.93
CA ARG A 19 5.61 -3.38 -0.76
C ARG A 19 4.69 -4.40 -0.11
N LEU A 20 3.94 -4.00 0.92
CA LEU A 20 3.02 -4.92 1.60
C LEU A 20 1.81 -5.25 0.71
N ALA A 21 1.32 -4.29 -0.08
CA ALA A 21 0.27 -4.53 -1.07
C ALA A 21 0.72 -5.52 -2.15
N MET A 22 1.96 -5.36 -2.65
CA MET A 22 2.59 -6.32 -3.59
C MET A 22 2.83 -7.69 -2.97
N ALA A 23 2.99 -7.78 -1.65
CA ALA A 23 3.06 -9.04 -0.91
C ALA A 23 1.67 -9.69 -0.68
N GLY A 24 0.59 -9.11 -1.21
CA GLY A 24 -0.77 -9.64 -1.09
C GLY A 24 -1.49 -9.27 0.21
N HIS A 25 -1.07 -8.20 0.90
CA HIS A 25 -1.76 -7.70 2.09
C HIS A 25 -2.64 -6.51 1.77
N GLU A 26 -3.84 -6.43 2.37
CA GLU A 26 -4.73 -5.27 2.25
C GLU A 26 -4.23 -4.16 3.18
N ILE A 27 -3.93 -2.99 2.63
CA ILE A 27 -3.35 -1.85 3.33
C ILE A 27 -4.36 -0.70 3.36
N LYS A 28 -4.79 -0.34 4.55
CA LYS A 28 -5.61 0.84 4.81
C LYS A 28 -4.69 2.01 5.15
N ILE A 29 -4.44 2.89 4.20
CA ILE A 29 -3.62 4.08 4.35
C ILE A 29 -4.42 5.14 5.13
N GLY A 30 -4.05 5.34 6.39
CA GLY A 30 -4.66 6.33 7.28
C GLY A 30 -4.03 7.72 7.16
N SER A 31 -4.89 8.73 7.14
CA SER A 31 -4.53 10.15 7.26
C SER A 31 -5.54 10.89 8.12
N ARG A 32 -5.18 12.06 8.65
CA ARG A 32 -6.15 13.01 9.25
C ARG A 32 -6.94 13.79 8.17
N ASN A 33 -6.50 13.68 6.93
CA ASN A 33 -7.15 14.23 5.75
C ASN A 33 -7.39 13.07 4.78
N LEU A 34 -8.66 12.72 4.59
CA LEU A 34 -9.10 11.62 3.73
C LEU A 34 -8.64 11.79 2.27
N GLU A 35 -8.81 12.99 1.70
CA GLU A 35 -8.42 13.29 0.32
C GLU A 35 -6.92 13.06 0.11
N LYS A 36 -6.10 13.42 1.10
CA LYS A 36 -4.66 13.14 1.06
C LYS A 36 -4.38 11.64 1.00
N ALA A 37 -5.09 10.82 1.77
CA ALA A 37 -4.91 9.36 1.71
C ALA A 37 -5.33 8.78 0.36
N GLN A 38 -6.47 9.22 -0.17
CA GLN A 38 -6.97 8.80 -1.49
C GLN A 38 -6.01 9.18 -2.61
N LYS A 39 -5.51 10.43 -2.59
CA LYS A 39 -4.50 10.88 -3.55
C LYS A 39 -3.24 10.01 -3.53
N ILE A 40 -2.77 9.61 -2.35
CA ILE A 40 -1.62 8.72 -2.23
C ILE A 40 -1.92 7.33 -2.81
N VAL A 41 -3.13 6.80 -2.64
CA VAL A 41 -3.54 5.54 -3.30
C VAL A 41 -3.49 5.68 -4.81
N ASP A 42 -4.00 6.77 -5.37
CA ASP A 42 -3.96 7.02 -6.81
C ASP A 42 -2.52 7.13 -7.35
N GLU A 43 -1.66 7.84 -6.61
CA GLU A 43 -0.24 7.95 -6.93
C GLU A 43 0.44 6.58 -6.92
N LEU A 44 0.20 5.75 -5.90
CA LEU A 44 0.77 4.40 -5.80
C LEU A 44 0.25 3.47 -6.90
N ASN A 45 -1.04 3.54 -7.23
CA ASN A 45 -1.62 2.78 -8.34
C ASN A 45 -0.98 3.17 -9.68
N THR A 46 -0.75 4.47 -9.89
CA THR A 46 -0.03 4.97 -11.08
C THR A 46 1.40 4.42 -11.13
N HIS A 47 2.10 4.31 -10.00
CA HIS A 47 3.44 3.70 -9.96
C HIS A 47 3.39 2.22 -10.33
N ILE A 48 2.38 1.47 -9.86
CA ILE A 48 2.19 0.06 -10.22
C ILE A 48 1.95 -0.08 -11.73
N ASP A 49 1.11 0.78 -12.32
CA ASP A 49 0.84 0.78 -13.76
C ASP A 49 2.11 1.07 -14.58
N ASN A 50 2.92 2.03 -14.15
CA ASN A 50 4.20 2.34 -14.80
C ASN A 50 5.18 1.16 -14.75
N VAL A 51 5.25 0.44 -13.62
CA VAL A 51 6.06 -0.78 -13.51
C VAL A 51 5.54 -1.87 -14.44
N SER A 52 4.21 -2.08 -14.50
CA SER A 52 3.57 -3.04 -15.40
C SER A 52 3.91 -2.76 -16.87
N ALA A 53 3.81 -1.49 -17.29
CA ALA A 53 4.15 -1.06 -18.64
C ALA A 53 5.64 -1.26 -18.96
N ALA A 54 6.54 -0.89 -18.03
CA ALA A 54 7.97 -1.07 -18.21
C ALA A 54 8.36 -2.54 -18.37
N LEU A 55 7.75 -3.45 -17.60
CA LEU A 55 7.97 -4.90 -17.72
C LEU A 55 7.58 -5.40 -19.12
N GLY A 56 6.46 -4.92 -19.67
CA GLY A 56 6.02 -5.25 -21.03
C GLY A 56 7.00 -4.80 -22.13
N LEU A 57 7.68 -3.66 -21.92
CA LEU A 57 8.70 -3.15 -22.84
C LEU A 57 10.04 -3.89 -22.74
N ILE A 58 10.47 -4.24 -21.53
CA ILE A 58 11.75 -4.92 -21.29
C ILE A 58 11.67 -6.40 -21.72
N PHE A 59 10.49 -7.02 -21.58
CA PHE A 59 10.27 -8.45 -21.87
C PHE A 59 9.16 -8.66 -22.93
N PRO A 60 9.34 -8.17 -24.17
CA PRO A 60 8.30 -8.25 -25.20
C PRO A 60 8.07 -9.69 -25.65
N GLY A 61 6.80 -10.09 -25.78
CA GLY A 61 6.40 -11.36 -26.41
C GLY A 61 6.76 -12.64 -25.64
N LYS A 62 7.38 -12.54 -24.46
CA LYS A 62 7.51 -13.71 -23.58
C LYS A 62 6.14 -13.98 -22.95
N LYS A 63 5.46 -15.02 -23.43
CA LYS A 63 4.50 -15.73 -22.58
C LYS A 63 5.22 -16.10 -21.29
N MET A 64 4.46 -15.97 -20.22
CA MET A 64 4.87 -15.85 -18.83
C MET A 64 5.48 -17.15 -18.26
N ASP A 65 6.31 -17.88 -19.01
CA ASP A 65 6.88 -19.17 -18.59
C ASP A 65 7.97 -18.97 -17.50
N TRP A 66 8.43 -17.73 -17.31
CA TRP A 66 9.41 -17.33 -16.29
C TRP A 66 8.76 -16.93 -14.95
N VAL A 67 7.44 -16.68 -14.97
CA VAL A 67 6.64 -16.35 -13.79
C VAL A 67 6.34 -17.57 -12.93
N GLU A 68 6.30 -18.77 -13.52
CA GLU A 68 6.10 -20.02 -12.76
C GLU A 68 7.24 -20.31 -11.76
N LYS A 69 8.41 -19.68 -11.93
CA LYS A 69 9.54 -19.76 -10.97
C LYS A 69 9.47 -18.75 -9.82
N LYS A 70 8.43 -17.90 -9.74
CA LYS A 70 8.26 -16.82 -8.73
C LYS A 70 9.39 -15.77 -8.68
N GLU A 71 10.18 -15.63 -9.74
CA GLU A 71 11.27 -14.65 -9.76
C GLU A 71 10.79 -13.22 -10.07
N PHE A 72 9.56 -13.05 -10.59
CA PHE A 72 8.96 -11.76 -10.96
C PHE A 72 7.45 -11.70 -10.68
N THR A 73 6.93 -10.50 -10.43
CA THR A 73 5.49 -10.23 -10.19
C THR A 73 4.66 -10.34 -11.47
N THR A 74 3.53 -11.02 -11.40
CA THR A 74 2.59 -11.21 -12.51
C THR A 74 1.66 -10.01 -12.71
N SER A 75 1.07 -9.86 -13.91
CA SER A 75 0.03 -8.84 -14.15
C SER A 75 -1.17 -8.97 -13.21
N GLN A 76 -1.56 -10.20 -12.84
CA GLN A 76 -2.66 -10.43 -11.91
C GLN A 76 -2.27 -10.03 -10.47
N GLU A 77 -1.04 -10.28 -10.05
CA GLU A 77 -0.54 -9.83 -8.75
C GLU A 77 -0.39 -8.30 -8.68
N LEU A 78 -0.02 -7.64 -9.78
CA LEU A 78 0.02 -6.17 -9.86
C LEU A 78 -1.38 -5.57 -9.75
N GLU A 79 -2.36 -6.12 -10.47
CA GLU A 79 -3.77 -5.71 -10.33
C GLU A 79 -4.32 -5.99 -8.92
N GLN A 80 -3.96 -7.14 -8.32
CA GLN A 80 -4.33 -7.44 -6.95
C GLN A 80 -3.69 -6.43 -5.96
N ALA A 81 -2.44 -6.04 -6.17
CA ALA A 81 -1.76 -5.05 -5.34
C ALA A 81 -2.47 -3.69 -5.38
N LYS A 82 -3.00 -3.27 -6.54
CA LYS A 82 -3.82 -2.05 -6.66
C LYS A 82 -5.09 -2.16 -5.83
N ASN A 83 -5.80 -3.29 -5.92
CA ASN A 83 -7.01 -3.54 -5.14
C ASN A 83 -6.77 -3.64 -3.63
N ASN A 84 -5.52 -3.89 -3.22
CA ASN A 84 -5.12 -3.99 -1.83
C ASN A 84 -4.88 -2.61 -1.18
N LEU A 85 -4.81 -1.50 -1.93
CA LEU A 85 -4.55 -0.17 -1.39
C LEU A 85 -5.85 0.61 -1.18
N ILE A 86 -6.12 1.03 0.05
CA ILE A 86 -7.36 1.75 0.40
C ILE A 86 -7.05 3.00 1.22
N GLY A 87 -7.50 4.17 0.75
CA GLY A 87 -7.31 5.44 1.45
C GLY A 87 -8.43 5.68 2.44
N MET A 88 -8.09 5.97 3.71
CA MET A 88 -9.06 6.13 4.79
C MET A 88 -8.68 7.27 5.76
N GLN A 89 -9.64 7.73 6.57
CA GLN A 89 -9.34 8.47 7.78
C GLN A 89 -8.61 7.55 8.78
N ASN A 90 -7.75 8.12 9.62
CA ASN A 90 -6.96 7.36 10.60
C ASN A 90 -7.83 6.44 11.46
N GLU A 91 -8.96 6.95 11.95
CA GLU A 91 -9.88 6.28 12.85
C GLU A 91 -10.53 5.05 12.18
N ASP A 92 -10.73 5.09 10.87
CA ASP A 92 -11.29 3.98 10.10
C ASP A 92 -10.21 2.99 9.64
N ALA A 93 -9.00 3.48 9.37
CA ALA A 93 -7.86 2.67 8.94
C ALA A 93 -7.44 1.63 10.00
N VAL A 94 -7.70 1.91 11.28
CA VAL A 94 -7.39 1.00 12.40
C VAL A 94 -8.52 0.03 12.76
N LYS A 95 -9.70 0.15 12.15
CA LYS A 95 -10.84 -0.73 12.42
C LYS A 95 -10.73 -2.03 11.62
N ASN A 96 -11.03 -3.15 12.26
CA ASN A 96 -11.09 -4.48 11.61
C ASN A 96 -9.80 -4.81 10.84
N VAL A 97 -8.64 -4.56 11.47
CA VAL A 97 -7.32 -4.88 10.93
C VAL A 97 -6.60 -5.86 11.86
N ASP A 98 -5.72 -6.68 11.28
CA ASP A 98 -4.91 -7.66 12.02
C ASP A 98 -3.73 -6.99 12.73
N ALA A 99 -3.25 -5.87 12.18
CA ALA A 99 -2.14 -5.09 12.72
C ALA A 99 -2.26 -3.60 12.35
N VAL A 100 -1.68 -2.74 13.20
CA VAL A 100 -1.50 -1.31 12.91
C VAL A 100 0.00 -1.01 12.83
N LEU A 101 0.43 -0.42 11.72
CA LEU A 101 1.78 0.09 11.54
C LEU A 101 1.77 1.61 11.69
N LEU A 102 2.61 2.11 12.60
CA LEU A 102 2.70 3.53 12.91
C LEU A 102 3.99 4.10 12.32
N THR A 103 3.86 4.92 11.28
CA THR A 103 4.97 5.58 10.56
C THR A 103 4.89 7.10 10.70
N VAL A 104 4.66 7.57 11.93
CA VAL A 104 4.68 9.00 12.29
C VAL A 104 6.00 9.34 12.98
N PRO A 105 6.43 10.62 12.99
CA PRO A 105 7.59 11.02 13.78
C PRO A 105 7.46 10.58 15.23
N PHE A 106 8.55 10.08 15.82
CA PHE A 106 8.55 9.45 17.15
C PHE A 106 7.87 10.32 18.23
N GLN A 107 8.11 11.62 18.21
CA GLN A 107 7.53 12.58 19.15
C GLN A 107 5.98 12.64 19.13
N TYR A 108 5.34 12.25 18.02
CA TYR A 108 3.89 12.24 17.89
C TYR A 108 3.27 10.87 18.14
N ALA A 109 4.09 9.81 18.29
CA ALA A 109 3.61 8.44 18.36
C ALA A 109 2.59 8.23 19.50
N LYS A 110 2.91 8.73 20.71
CA LYS A 110 2.02 8.66 21.87
C LYS A 110 0.68 9.34 21.60
N SER A 111 0.70 10.61 21.21
CA SER A 111 -0.51 11.39 20.94
C SER A 111 -1.37 10.79 19.82
N THR A 112 -0.75 10.17 18.81
CA THR A 112 -1.47 9.48 17.74
C THR A 112 -2.13 8.21 18.24
N LEU A 113 -1.46 7.41 19.08
CA LEU A 113 -2.07 6.22 19.67
C LEU A 113 -3.23 6.57 20.60
N GLU A 114 -3.09 7.61 21.44
CA GLU A 114 -4.16 8.08 22.33
C GLU A 114 -5.41 8.54 21.57
N GLN A 115 -5.27 8.99 20.32
CA GLN A 115 -6.42 9.36 19.46
C GLN A 115 -7.10 8.14 18.80
N LEU A 116 -6.40 7.02 18.68
CA LEU A 116 -6.85 5.84 17.93
C LEU A 116 -7.33 4.71 18.83
N LEU A 117 -6.90 4.70 20.07
CA LEU A 117 -7.38 3.78 21.09
C LEU A 117 -8.69 4.31 21.67
N PRO A 118 -9.67 3.43 21.94
CA PRO A 118 -10.93 3.81 22.59
C PRO A 118 -10.72 4.33 24.02
#